data_AF-A0AAU2GRN4-F1
#
_entry.id   AF-A0AAU2GRN4-F1
#
_cell.length_a   1.000
_cell.length_b   1.000
_cell.length_c   1.000
_cell.angle_alpha   90.00
_cell.angle_beta   90.00
_cell.angle_gamma   90.00
#
_symmetry.space_group_name_H-M   'P 1'
#
loop_
_entity.id
_entity.type
_entity.pdbx_description
1 polymer ?
#
loop_
_entity_poly.entity_id
_entity_poly.type
_entity_poly.pdbx_seq_one_letter_code
_entity_poly.pdbx_strand_id
1 'polypeptide(L)'
;MPEARTPAQIEADIVRRREQLAETLDEIGVRMHPKTIIGDAKARVASTVDHTAGRAVVAVNRLLTDVRDSLRHEDGAPRFERIAPIALVAVGVVGLLVASARRKR
;
A
#
# COMPACT_ATOMS: atom_id res chain seq x y z
N MET A 1 -26.40 -53.14 -20.39
CA MET A 1 -25.57 -52.84 -21.57
C MET A 1 -25.85 -51.40 -21.94
N PRO A 2 -24.87 -50.50 -22.06
CA PRO A 2 -25.15 -49.13 -22.43
C PRO A 2 -25.57 -49.12 -23.89
N GLU A 3 -26.81 -48.72 -24.19
CA GLU A 3 -27.27 -48.42 -25.54
C GLU A 3 -26.19 -47.61 -26.27
N ALA A 4 -25.65 -48.18 -27.35
CA ALA A 4 -24.66 -47.53 -28.18
C ALA A 4 -25.28 -46.25 -28.73
N ARG A 5 -24.80 -45.10 -28.23
CA ARG A 5 -25.28 -43.78 -28.63
C ARG A 5 -25.16 -43.66 -30.14
N THR A 6 -26.26 -43.27 -30.77
CA THR A 6 -26.24 -43.07 -32.22
C THR A 6 -25.37 -41.85 -32.54
N PRO A 7 -24.68 -41.82 -33.69
CA PRO A 7 -23.83 -40.69 -34.07
C PRO A 7 -24.56 -39.35 -34.01
N ALA A 8 -25.83 -39.32 -34.40
CA ALA A 8 -26.69 -38.14 -34.34
C ALA A 8 -26.92 -37.63 -32.90
N GLN A 9 -27.00 -38.53 -31.91
CA GLN A 9 -27.13 -38.15 -30.51
C GLN A 9 -25.82 -37.58 -29.94
N ILE A 10 -24.67 -38.10 -30.38
CA ILE A 10 -23.36 -37.59 -29.96
C ILE A 10 -23.15 -36.16 -30.50
N GLU A 11 -23.54 -35.93 -31.75
CA GLU A 11 -23.43 -34.61 -32.39
C GLU A 11 -24.36 -33.58 -31.74
N ALA A 12 -25.60 -33.97 -31.42
CA ALA A 12 -26.53 -33.13 -30.67
C ALA A 12 -26.02 -32.80 -29.25
N ASP A 13 -25.33 -33.73 -28.59
CA ASP A 13 -24.77 -33.50 -27.24
C ASP A 13 -23.54 -32.58 -27.29
N ILE A 14 -22.72 -32.68 -28.34
CA ILE A 14 -21.56 -31.80 -28.57
C ILE A 14 -22.01 -30.36 -28.80
N VAL A 15 -23.03 -30.13 -29.64
CA VAL A 15 -23.56 -28.78 -29.89
C VAL A 15 -24.09 -28.17 -28.60
N ARG A 16 -24.88 -28.94 -27.83
CA ARG A 16 -25.45 -28.50 -26.57
C ARG A 16 -24.38 -28.15 -25.53
N ARG A 17 -23.31 -28.93 -25.45
CA ARG A 17 -22.16 -28.63 -24.57
C ARG A 17 -21.38 -27.40 -25.01
N ARG A 18 -21.24 -27.16 -26.32
CA ARG A 18 -20.54 -25.98 -26.85
C ARG A 18 -21.27 -24.68 -26.53
N GLU A 19 -22.60 -24.67 -26.64
CA GLU A 19 -23.43 -23.52 -26.24
C GLU A 19 -23.28 -23.21 -24.75
N GLN A 20 -23.34 -24.23 -23.91
CA GLN A 20 -23.23 -24.09 -22.46
C GLN A 20 -21.83 -23.59 -22.01
N LEU A 21 -20.78 -23.99 -22.73
CA LEU A 21 -19.41 -23.54 -22.47
C LEU A 21 -19.20 -22.07 -22.89
N ALA A 22 -19.84 -21.63 -23.98
CA ALA A 22 -19.77 -20.25 -24.44
C ALA A 22 -20.42 -19.29 -23.44
N GLU A 23 -21.57 -19.65 -22.88
CA GLU A 23 -22.25 -18.88 -21.84
C GLU A 23 -21.38 -18.75 -20.57
N THR A 24 -20.74 -19.85 -20.16
CA THR A 24 -19.85 -19.85 -18.98
C THR A 24 -18.57 -19.04 -19.21
N LEU A 25 -18.02 -19.06 -20.43
CA LEU A 25 -16.83 -18.28 -20.79
C LEU A 25 -17.12 -16.78 -20.83
N ASP A 26 -18.32 -16.39 -21.26
CA ASP A 26 -18.76 -14.99 -21.26
C ASP A 26 -18.90 -14.47 -19.81
N GLU A 27 -19.46 -15.29 -18.91
CA GLU A 27 -19.58 -14.94 -17.49
C GLU A 27 -18.21 -14.79 -16.79
N ILE A 28 -17.24 -15.66 -17.09
CA ILE A 28 -15.86 -15.56 -16.56
C ILE A 28 -15.12 -14.37 -17.19
N GLY A 29 -15.33 -14.10 -18.48
CA GLY A 29 -14.70 -13.00 -19.22
C GLY A 29 -15.08 -11.62 -18.67
N VAL A 30 -16.34 -11.44 -18.25
CA VAL A 30 -16.81 -10.18 -17.65
C VAL A 30 -16.21 -9.94 -16.26
N ARG A 31 -16.02 -10.98 -15.45
CA ARG A 31 -15.43 -10.86 -14.10
C ARG A 31 -13.91 -10.72 -14.09
N MET A 32 -13.21 -11.26 -15.09
CA MET A 32 -11.75 -11.18 -15.22
C MET A 32 -11.30 -10.01 -16.10
N HIS A 33 -12.09 -8.94 -16.18
CA HIS A 33 -11.68 -7.76 -16.94
C HIS A 33 -10.43 -7.13 -16.28
N PRO A 34 -9.27 -7.08 -16.96
CA PRO A 34 -7.98 -6.73 -16.33
C PRO A 34 -7.99 -5.31 -15.72
N LYS A 35 -8.82 -4.42 -16.24
CA LYS A 35 -9.03 -3.07 -15.68
C LYS A 35 -9.57 -3.08 -14.24
N THR A 36 -10.37 -4.07 -13.85
CA THR A 36 -10.96 -4.14 -12.50
C THR A 36 -9.95 -4.70 -11.49
N ILE A 37 -9.21 -5.75 -11.87
CA ILE A 37 -8.16 -6.36 -11.02
C ILE A 37 -7.06 -5.35 -10.70
N ILE A 38 -6.60 -4.60 -11.69
CA ILE A 38 -5.57 -3.56 -11.51
C ILE A 38 -6.10 -2.40 -10.66
N GLY A 39 -7.37 -2.02 -10.84
CA GLY A 39 -8.04 -1.00 -10.05
C GLY A 39 -8.10 -1.35 -8.56
N ASP A 40 -8.54 -2.56 -8.23
CA ASP A 40 -8.65 -3.05 -6.85
C ASP A 40 -7.29 -3.19 -6.17
N ALA A 41 -6.28 -3.65 -6.92
CA ALA A 41 -4.91 -3.73 -6.41
C ALA A 41 -4.36 -2.33 -6.07
N LYS A 42 -4.56 -1.35 -6.96
CA LYS A 42 -4.12 0.03 -6.73
C LYS A 42 -4.85 0.67 -5.54
N ALA A 43 -6.16 0.43 -5.41
CA ALA A 43 -6.96 0.94 -4.31
C ALA A 43 -6.50 0.40 -2.94
N ARG A 44 -6.16 -0.89 -2.85
CA ARG A 44 -5.60 -1.51 -1.63
C ARG A 44 -4.24 -0.94 -1.24
N VAL A 45 -3.38 -0.65 -2.21
CA VAL A 45 -2.08 -0.04 -1.95
C VAL A 45 -2.24 1.39 -1.46
N ALA A 46 -3.09 2.18 -2.12
CA ALA A 46 -3.37 3.56 -1.71
C ALA A 46 -3.93 3.64 -0.28
N SER A 47 -4.89 2.78 0.07
CA SER A 47 -5.48 2.77 1.42
C SER A 47 -4.48 2.36 2.51
N THR A 48 -3.53 1.48 2.19
CA THR A 48 -2.44 1.08 3.10
C THR A 48 -1.47 2.23 3.35
N VAL A 49 -1.17 3.00 2.29
CA VAL A 49 -0.32 4.20 2.39
C VAL A 49 -1.02 5.26 3.24
N ASP A 50 -2.31 5.52 3.04
CA ASP A 50 -3.04 6.54 3.82
C ASP A 50 -3.07 6.21 5.31
N HIS A 51 -3.31 4.95 5.68
CA HIS A 51 -3.29 4.53 7.08
C HIS A 51 -1.89 4.63 7.71
N THR A 52 -0.86 4.29 6.94
CA THR A 52 0.53 4.33 7.42
C THR A 52 1.02 5.77 7.54
N ALA A 53 0.72 6.61 6.56
CA ALA A 53 1.08 8.03 6.56
C ALA A 53 0.37 8.78 7.68
N GLY A 54 -0.94 8.54 7.89
CA GLY A 54 -1.69 9.13 8.99
C GLY A 54 -1.11 8.77 10.36
N ARG A 55 -0.79 7.49 10.59
CA ARG A 55 -0.15 7.04 11.84
C ARG A 55 1.26 7.59 12.01
N ALA A 56 2.04 7.67 10.94
CA ALA A 56 3.39 8.22 10.97
C ALA A 56 3.39 9.70 11.36
N VAL A 57 2.50 10.51 10.78
CA VAL A 57 2.39 11.95 11.12
C VAL A 57 2.03 12.15 12.58
N VAL A 58 1.08 11.37 13.11
CA VAL A 58 0.69 11.46 14.53
C VAL A 58 1.85 11.05 15.44
N ALA A 59 2.56 9.96 15.10
CA ALA A 59 3.71 9.50 15.88
C ALA A 59 4.84 10.55 15.91
N VAL A 60 5.12 11.19 14.77
CA VAL A 60 6.10 12.27 14.66
C VAL A 60 5.69 13.48 15.52
N ASN A 61 4.44 13.91 15.43
CA ASN A 61 3.97 15.06 16.23
C ASN A 61 4.03 14.78 17.74
N ARG A 62 3.71 13.56 18.15
CA ARG A 62 3.81 13.15 19.56
C ARG A 62 5.27 13.18 20.03
N LEU A 63 6.18 12.60 19.25
CA LEU A 63 7.61 12.61 19.56
C LEU A 63 8.17 14.04 19.65
N LEU A 64 7.79 14.91 18.72
CA LEU A 64 8.20 16.33 18.73
C LEU A 64 7.69 17.06 19.97
N THR A 65 6.46 16.76 20.41
CA THR A 65 5.87 17.34 21.62
C THR A 65 6.62 16.86 22.87
N ASP A 66 6.88 15.55 22.98
CA ASP A 66 7.60 14.97 24.11
C ASP A 66 9.04 15.53 24.23
N VAL A 67 9.75 15.67 23.10
CA VAL A 67 11.08 16.29 23.07
C VAL A 67 10.99 17.77 23.47
N ARG A 68 10.00 18.50 22.95
CA ARG A 68 9.79 19.92 23.25
C ARG A 68 9.54 20.16 24.74
N ASP A 69 8.80 19.27 25.38
CA ASP A 69 8.47 19.33 26.81
C ASP A 69 9.69 19.00 27.67
N SER A 70 10.49 17.99 27.28
CA SER A 70 11.76 17.66 27.95
C SER A 70 12.78 18.80 27.94
N LEU A 71 12.71 19.67 26.92
CA LEU A 71 13.58 20.84 26.75
C LEU A 71 13.05 22.11 27.42
N ARG A 72 11.93 22.06 28.13
CA ARG A 72 11.39 23.16 28.95
C ARG A 72 11.53 22.86 30.45
N HIS A 73 11.64 23.90 31.26
CA HIS A 73 11.46 23.82 32.71
C HIS A 73 9.97 23.62 33.04
N GLU A 74 9.65 23.23 34.27
CA GLU A 74 8.27 23.01 34.73
C GLU A 74 7.42 24.31 34.65
N ASP A 75 8.08 25.46 34.68
CA ASP A 75 7.47 26.79 34.51
C ASP A 75 7.22 27.17 33.03
N GLY A 76 7.55 26.29 32.08
CA GLY A 76 7.40 26.51 30.63
C GLY A 76 8.58 27.24 29.95
N ALA A 77 9.57 27.70 30.72
CA ALA A 77 10.74 28.41 30.20
C ALA A 77 11.70 27.46 29.45
N PRO A 78 12.26 27.86 28.29
CA PRO A 78 13.20 27.04 27.52
C PRO A 78 14.52 26.80 28.28
N ARG A 79 14.98 25.55 28.29
CA ARG A 79 16.24 25.13 28.94
C ARG A 79 17.43 25.35 28.01
N PHE A 80 17.88 26.58 27.87
CA PHE A 80 18.97 26.92 26.94
C PHE A 80 20.25 26.10 27.14
N GLU A 81 20.57 25.73 28.38
CA GLU A 81 21.68 24.85 28.73
C GLU A 81 21.58 23.45 28.07
N ARG A 82 20.36 22.94 27.85
CA ARG A 82 20.11 21.66 27.17
C ARG A 82 19.85 21.83 25.67
N ILE A 83 19.23 22.94 25.26
CA ILE A 83 18.87 23.21 23.87
C ILE A 83 20.12 23.46 23.03
N ALA A 84 21.08 24.24 23.53
CA ALA A 84 22.29 24.61 22.78
C ALA A 84 23.12 23.38 22.30
N PRO A 85 23.48 22.40 23.16
CA PRO A 85 24.24 21.23 22.70
C PRO A 85 23.43 20.35 21.74
N ILE A 86 22.12 20.19 21.98
CA ILE A 86 21.24 19.39 21.09
C ILE A 86 21.12 20.03 19.71
N ALA A 87 20.95 21.36 19.66
CA ALA A 87 20.90 22.10 18.40
C ALA A 87 22.21 21.96 17.61
N LEU A 88 23.36 22.04 18.28
CA LEU A 88 24.66 21.85 17.65
C LEU A 88 24.81 20.45 17.03
N VAL A 89 24.44 19.41 17.78
CA VAL A 89 24.48 18.02 17.27
C VAL A 89 23.52 17.85 16.09
N ALA A 90 22.30 18.37 16.19
CA ALA A 90 21.31 18.28 15.11
C ALA A 90 21.83 18.93 13.82
N VAL A 91 22.41 20.14 13.92
CA VAL A 91 23.01 20.84 12.77
C VAL A 91 24.17 20.01 12.18
N GLY A 92 25.03 19.43 13.02
CA GLY A 92 26.12 18.57 12.57
C GLY A 92 25.65 17.34 11.79
N VAL A 93 24.62 16.65 12.30
CA VAL A 93 24.03 15.47 11.64
C VAL A 93 23.39 15.86 10.31
N VAL A 94 22.61 16.94 10.27
CA VAL A 94 21.99 17.43 9.02
C VAL A 94 23.07 17.81 8.01
N GLY A 95 24.11 18.53 8.43
CA GLY A 95 25.24 18.88 7.57
C GLY A 95 25.93 17.65 6.98
N LEU A 96 26.18 16.62 7.80
CA LEU A 96 26.76 15.35 7.36
C LEU A 96 25.87 14.60 6.37
N LEU A 97 24.56 14.55 6.63
CA LEU A 97 23.60 13.91 5.73
C LEU A 97 23.53 14.63 4.38
N VAL A 98 23.48 15.96 4.37
CA VAL A 98 23.49 16.75 3.14
C VAL A 98 24.80 16.57 2.38
N ALA A 99 25.94 16.59 3.08
CA ALA A 99 27.25 16.41 2.47
C ALA A 99 27.43 14.99 1.88
N SER A 100 26.98 13.96 2.59
CA SER A 100 27.05 12.57 2.11
C SER A 100 26.10 12.31 0.94
N ALA A 101 24.90 12.89 0.94
CA ALA A 101 23.96 12.82 -0.18
C ALA A 101 24.51 13.52 -1.43
N ARG A 102 25.21 14.65 -1.26
CA ARG A 102 25.93 15.32 -2.37
C ARG A 102 27.12 14.52 -2.87
N ARG A 103 27.85 13.82 -1.99
CA ARG A 103 29.00 13.00 -2.38
C ARG A 103 28.60 11.75 -3.17
N LYS A 104 27.37 11.25 -2.97
CA LYS A 104 26.86 10.03 -3.62
C LYS A 104 26.19 10.27 -4.98
N ARG A 105 25.94 11.55 -5.33
CA ARG A 105 25.50 11.96 -6.66
C ARG A 105 26.70 12.39 -7.49
#